data_AF-A0ABD3FW49-F1
#
_entry.id   AF-A0ABD3FW49-F1
#
_cell.length_a   1.000
_cell.length_b   1.000
_cell.length_c   1.000
_cell.angle_alpha   90.00
_cell.angle_beta   90.00
_cell.angle_gamma   90.00
#
_symmetry.space_group_name_H-M   'P 1'
#
loop_
_entity.id
_entity.type
_entity.pdbx_description
1 polymer ?
#
loop_
_entity_poly.entity_id
_entity_poly.type
_entity_poly.pdbx_seq_one_letter_code
_entity_poly.pdbx_strand_id
1 'polypeptide(L)'
;MVMLMPVLCNLTVVPKSERAVQPRILRIQAVTVLLERLTLRPAISRILTSVGALLVVNPPWMSEMMVTQVIQVICPNGIPTASGSCRVEGALKYVQAECINSSVVTDCRRKNNIKYVVFYQTTVVQPTAAMEYYAQATNEYDFAVERCPFLPMDGGQCNPKADGSFPDGCNQYTGANGQPDLGFCVGGSLQDNEAIAPYPHNYWFSFPNSCPLSRWSAKTETCRREYPGGMCPLGVEPNGETCTFKYEVLGYIPLDDVVGITSMVNPNTGLNFADYSEFCAAGGVEFSVSVVGDQVTWLDGLDFWANPGDSDANAARAEKVVAAYSELLERNSLTSDGGMMKPLPTVAELTAVNPQCFENSQLCAEAEFGCKRSYRSQICKVCTANEPGCVRGFL
;
A
#
# COMPACT_ATOMS: atom_id res chain seq x y z
N MET A 1 17.94 50.33 7.34
CA MET A 1 17.69 50.95 6.03
C MET A 1 16.46 50.24 5.46
N VAL A 2 15.33 50.94 5.51
CA VAL A 2 13.97 50.48 5.23
C VAL A 2 13.57 51.04 3.87
N MET A 3 13.01 50.21 2.99
CA MET A 3 12.13 50.57 1.87
C MET A 3 11.21 49.35 1.69
N LEU A 4 9.93 49.30 2.09
CA LEU A 4 8.73 50.12 1.80
C LEU A 4 8.35 50.20 0.31
N MET A 5 7.11 49.73 0.08
CA MET A 5 6.39 49.39 -1.16
C MET A 5 6.07 50.59 -2.09
N PRO A 6 5.35 50.38 -3.22
CA PRO A 6 3.89 50.46 -3.11
C PRO A 6 3.08 49.40 -3.89
N VAL A 7 1.92 49.11 -3.29
CA VAL A 7 0.72 48.48 -3.84
C VAL A 7 0.11 49.36 -4.94
N LEU A 8 -0.40 48.75 -6.01
CA LEU A 8 -1.48 49.34 -6.81
C LEU A 8 -2.49 48.25 -7.21
N CYS A 9 -3.70 48.46 -6.68
CA CYS A 9 -4.95 47.77 -6.92
C CYS A 9 -5.57 48.33 -8.21
N ASN A 10 -6.19 47.50 -9.05
CA ASN A 10 -7.26 47.97 -9.95
C ASN A 10 -8.28 46.85 -10.20
N LEU A 11 -9.44 47.04 -9.57
CA LEU A 11 -10.72 46.43 -9.88
C LEU A 11 -11.33 47.15 -11.09
N THR A 12 -11.85 46.38 -12.04
CA THR A 12 -12.96 46.84 -12.90
C THR A 12 -13.96 45.70 -13.08
N VAL A 13 -15.23 46.06 -13.00
CA VAL A 13 -16.42 45.23 -12.81
C VAL A 13 -17.38 45.45 -13.99
N VAL A 14 -17.97 44.34 -14.50
CA VAL A 14 -19.28 44.17 -15.20
C VAL A 14 -19.38 44.55 -16.71
N PRO A 15 -20.21 43.88 -17.57
CA PRO A 15 -21.42 43.11 -17.24
C PRO A 15 -21.61 41.67 -17.80
N LYS A 16 -22.59 41.01 -17.15
CA LYS A 16 -23.39 39.84 -17.55
C LYS A 16 -23.78 39.82 -19.05
N SER A 17 -23.68 38.63 -19.65
CA SER A 17 -24.70 38.14 -20.60
C SER A 17 -24.89 36.65 -20.44
N GLU A 18 -26.12 36.25 -20.14
CA GLU A 18 -26.61 34.87 -20.08
C GLU A 18 -26.53 34.19 -21.45
N ARG A 19 -26.03 32.95 -21.48
CA ARG A 19 -26.54 31.93 -22.41
C ARG A 19 -26.25 30.53 -21.88
N ALA A 20 -27.32 29.84 -21.52
CA ALA A 20 -27.33 28.45 -21.09
C ALA A 20 -26.92 27.52 -22.25
N VAL A 21 -26.05 26.54 -21.95
CA VAL A 21 -25.79 25.38 -22.82
C VAL A 21 -25.97 24.13 -21.97
N GLN A 22 -27.05 23.39 -22.23
CA GLN A 22 -27.31 22.07 -21.68
C GLN A 22 -26.37 21.03 -22.31
N PRO A 23 -25.91 20.01 -21.56
CA PRO A 23 -25.19 18.88 -22.14
C PRO A 23 -26.18 17.91 -22.79
N ARG A 24 -26.00 17.66 -24.10
CA ARG A 24 -26.73 16.60 -24.84
C ARG A 24 -26.17 15.24 -24.44
N ILE A 25 -27.01 14.47 -23.77
CA ILE A 25 -26.94 13.02 -23.61
C ILE A 25 -27.13 12.39 -25.00
N LEU A 26 -26.09 11.75 -25.54
CA LEU A 26 -26.24 10.92 -26.74
C LEU A 26 -26.52 9.47 -26.30
N ARG A 27 -27.79 9.07 -26.38
CA ARG A 27 -28.21 7.67 -26.25
C ARG A 27 -27.84 6.91 -27.52
N ILE A 28 -27.06 5.85 -27.38
CA ILE A 28 -26.86 4.83 -28.42
C ILE A 28 -28.05 3.87 -28.33
N GLN A 29 -29.01 3.99 -29.25
CA GLN A 29 -29.94 2.92 -29.60
C GLN A 29 -30.25 2.99 -31.10
N ALA A 30 -30.34 1.82 -31.72
CA ALA A 30 -30.80 1.51 -33.08
C ALA A 30 -29.76 1.53 -34.22
N VAL A 31 -29.04 0.40 -34.37
CA VAL A 31 -28.68 -0.13 -35.69
C VAL A 31 -29.25 -1.54 -35.80
N THR A 32 -30.58 -1.59 -35.92
CA THR A 32 -31.30 -2.74 -36.48
C THR A 32 -32.34 -2.12 -37.39
N VAL A 33 -32.49 -2.66 -38.61
CA VAL A 33 -33.30 -2.13 -39.74
C VAL A 33 -32.54 -1.19 -40.68
N LEU A 34 -31.57 -1.73 -41.41
CA LEU A 34 -31.38 -1.39 -42.84
C LEU A 34 -30.54 -2.47 -43.55
N LEU A 35 -30.97 -3.73 -43.47
CA LEU A 35 -30.32 -4.87 -44.15
C LEU A 35 -31.35 -5.69 -44.94
N GLU A 36 -32.24 -4.99 -45.65
CA GLU A 36 -33.07 -5.56 -46.71
C GLU A 36 -33.16 -4.54 -47.83
N ARG A 37 -32.25 -4.67 -48.81
CA ARG A 37 -32.24 -4.12 -50.18
C ARG A 37 -30.82 -3.67 -50.50
N LEU A 38 -30.02 -4.61 -50.98
CA LEU A 38 -29.12 -4.45 -52.12
C LEU A 38 -28.47 -5.82 -52.35
N THR A 39 -29.11 -6.57 -53.25
CA THR A 39 -28.55 -7.75 -53.89
C THR A 39 -27.30 -7.35 -54.68
N LEU A 40 -26.12 -7.80 -54.25
CA LEU A 40 -24.93 -8.04 -55.10
C LEU A 40 -23.84 -8.76 -54.27
N ARG A 41 -23.82 -10.09 -54.35
CA ARG A 41 -22.60 -10.92 -54.19
C ARG A 41 -21.96 -11.08 -55.59
N PRO A 42 -20.68 -11.48 -55.77
CA PRO A 42 -19.55 -11.61 -54.84
C PRO A 42 -18.22 -11.08 -55.44
N ALA A 43 -17.62 -10.01 -54.91
CA ALA A 43 -16.23 -9.67 -55.25
C ALA A 43 -15.63 -8.72 -54.21
N ILE A 44 -15.32 -9.22 -53.02
CA ILE A 44 -14.25 -8.75 -52.11
C ILE A 44 -14.03 -9.90 -51.12
N SER A 45 -13.13 -10.81 -51.48
CA SER A 45 -12.60 -11.84 -50.57
C SER A 45 -11.06 -11.77 -50.51
N ARG A 46 -10.47 -10.60 -50.84
CA ARG A 46 -9.00 -10.47 -50.92
C ARG A 46 -8.40 -9.14 -50.47
N ILE A 47 -9.13 -8.30 -49.72
CA ILE A 47 -8.53 -7.13 -49.07
C ILE A 47 -9.16 -6.98 -47.67
N LEU A 48 -8.78 -7.86 -46.75
CA LEU A 48 -8.97 -7.70 -45.30
C LEU A 48 -7.94 -8.59 -44.59
N THR A 49 -6.67 -8.46 -45.00
CA THR A 49 -5.53 -9.19 -44.42
C THR A 49 -4.40 -8.25 -44.02
N SER A 50 -4.68 -6.96 -43.80
CA SER A 50 -3.63 -6.00 -43.48
C SER A 50 -4.16 -4.71 -42.87
N VAL A 51 -4.89 -4.78 -41.75
CA VAL A 51 -4.84 -3.79 -40.64
C VAL A 51 -5.39 -4.51 -39.41
N GLY A 52 -4.51 -5.12 -38.62
CA GLY A 52 -4.84 -5.57 -37.27
C GLY A 52 -4.96 -4.35 -36.37
N ALA A 53 -6.15 -3.75 -36.31
CA ALA A 53 -6.51 -2.85 -35.23
C ALA A 53 -6.94 -3.73 -34.06
N LEU A 54 -6.00 -3.99 -33.15
CA LEU A 54 -6.26 -4.59 -31.86
C LEU A 54 -7.05 -3.56 -31.03
N LEU A 55 -8.37 -3.55 -31.17
CA LEU A 55 -9.26 -2.93 -30.20
C LEU A 55 -9.20 -3.82 -28.95
N VAL A 56 -8.38 -3.43 -27.98
CA VAL A 56 -8.47 -3.94 -26.60
C VAL A 56 -9.81 -3.45 -26.07
N VAL A 57 -10.84 -4.27 -26.23
CA VAL A 57 -12.10 -4.08 -25.52
C VAL A 57 -11.82 -4.56 -24.11
N ASN A 58 -11.66 -3.63 -23.16
CA ASN A 58 -11.59 -3.97 -21.75
C ASN A 58 -12.77 -4.92 -21.44
N PRO A 59 -12.52 -6.05 -20.75
CA PRO A 59 -13.60 -6.96 -20.41
C PRO A 59 -14.66 -6.20 -19.58
N PRO A 60 -15.95 -6.58 -19.68
CA PRO A 60 -17.06 -5.82 -19.11
C PRO A 60 -17.01 -5.62 -17.58
N TRP A 61 -16.12 -6.33 -16.88
CA TRP A 61 -15.85 -6.14 -15.45
C TRP A 61 -14.76 -5.09 -15.16
N MET A 62 -13.91 -4.72 -16.11
CA MET A 62 -12.97 -3.60 -15.97
C MET A 62 -13.62 -2.28 -16.44
N SER A 63 -14.50 -1.70 -15.63
CA SER A 63 -14.84 -0.29 -15.78
C SER A 63 -13.72 0.56 -15.19
N GLU A 64 -13.10 1.42 -16.01
CA GLU A 64 -12.16 2.50 -15.61
C GLU A 64 -11.27 2.18 -14.40
N MET A 65 -10.16 1.45 -14.60
CA MET A 65 -9.02 1.28 -13.67
C MET A 65 -9.19 1.94 -12.29
N MET A 66 -9.88 1.27 -11.36
CA MET A 66 -10.38 1.94 -10.16
C MET A 66 -9.36 1.97 -9.03
N VAL A 67 -9.41 3.08 -8.31
CA VAL A 67 -8.45 3.51 -7.28
C VAL A 67 -8.72 2.83 -5.95
N THR A 68 -7.72 2.17 -5.35
CA THR A 68 -7.80 1.64 -3.98
C THR A 68 -6.92 2.44 -3.02
N GLN A 69 -7.53 2.98 -1.97
CA GLN A 69 -6.87 3.66 -0.86
C GLN A 69 -6.62 2.71 0.32
N VAL A 70 -5.42 2.81 0.89
CA VAL A 70 -4.89 1.88 1.89
C VAL A 70 -4.03 2.61 2.93
N ILE A 71 -4.11 2.21 4.21
CA ILE A 71 -3.21 2.74 5.26
C ILE A 71 -2.07 1.76 5.51
N GLN A 72 -0.85 2.26 5.50
CA GLN A 72 0.38 1.49 5.67
C GLN A 72 1.28 2.06 6.76
N VAL A 73 2.11 1.20 7.31
CA VAL A 73 3.08 1.52 8.35
C VAL A 73 4.47 1.13 7.90
N ILE A 74 5.43 2.03 8.13
CA ILE A 74 6.86 1.77 7.98
C ILE A 74 7.56 2.01 9.31
N CYS A 75 8.33 1.04 9.77
CA CYS A 75 9.32 1.22 10.83
C CYS A 75 10.68 1.51 10.17
N PRO A 76 11.50 2.46 10.66
CA PRO A 76 12.34 3.27 9.79
C PRO A 76 13.53 2.51 9.21
N ASN A 77 13.65 2.55 7.87
CA ASN A 77 14.80 3.06 7.10
C ASN A 77 14.49 3.26 5.60
N GLY A 78 13.21 3.37 5.19
CA GLY A 78 12.83 3.52 3.78
C GLY A 78 11.61 4.39 3.56
N ILE A 79 11.62 5.12 2.43
CA ILE A 79 10.42 5.59 1.73
C ILE A 79 9.64 4.34 1.28
N PRO A 80 8.28 4.32 1.25
CA PRO A 80 7.47 3.14 0.86
C PRO A 80 7.97 2.40 -0.39
N THR A 81 8.63 3.14 -1.29
CA THR A 81 9.20 2.76 -2.58
C THR A 81 10.35 1.74 -2.61
N ALA A 82 10.83 1.28 -1.46
CA ALA A 82 12.13 0.61 -1.42
C ALA A 82 12.35 -0.28 -0.18
N SER A 83 11.32 -0.49 0.63
CA SER A 83 11.34 -1.40 1.78
C SER A 83 9.93 -1.95 1.94
N GLY A 84 9.79 -3.23 2.32
CA GLY A 84 8.46 -3.82 2.53
C GLY A 84 7.67 -3.02 3.55
N SER A 85 6.48 -2.55 3.19
CA SER A 85 5.57 -1.86 4.12
C SER A 85 4.52 -2.83 4.64
N CYS A 86 4.15 -2.70 5.91
CA CYS A 86 3.08 -3.49 6.53
C CYS A 86 1.78 -2.70 6.56
N ARG A 87 0.64 -3.36 6.77
CA ARG A 87 -0.61 -2.66 7.13
C ARG A 87 -0.63 -2.33 8.61
N VAL A 88 -1.59 -1.48 8.99
CA VAL A 88 -1.82 -1.09 10.37
C VAL A 88 -2.02 -2.32 11.26
N GLU A 89 -2.71 -3.34 10.74
CA GLU A 89 -2.98 -4.62 11.42
C GLU A 89 -1.69 -5.37 11.83
N GLY A 90 -0.58 -5.14 11.12
CA GLY A 90 0.73 -5.69 11.45
C GLY A 90 1.80 -4.62 11.64
N ALA A 91 1.42 -3.43 12.08
CA ALA A 91 2.29 -2.26 12.24
C ALA A 91 3.59 -2.58 13.02
N LEU A 92 3.51 -3.51 13.96
CA LEU A 92 4.59 -3.89 14.85
C LEU A 92 5.21 -5.26 14.52
N LYS A 93 4.77 -5.97 13.47
CA LYS A 93 5.34 -7.28 13.11
C LYS A 93 6.86 -7.18 12.92
N TYR A 94 7.31 -6.24 12.09
CA TYR A 94 8.73 -6.07 11.81
C TYR A 94 9.52 -5.63 13.07
N VAL A 95 8.91 -4.79 13.91
CA VAL A 95 9.52 -4.37 15.18
C VAL A 95 9.79 -5.60 16.05
N GLN A 96 8.73 -6.38 16.33
CA GLN A 96 8.75 -7.53 17.22
C GLN A 96 9.61 -8.69 16.68
N ALA A 97 9.47 -9.02 15.39
CA ALA A 97 10.16 -10.16 14.80
C ALA A 97 11.66 -9.89 14.60
N GLU A 98 12.03 -8.67 14.21
CA GLU A 98 13.36 -8.42 13.67
C GLU A 98 14.19 -7.43 14.47
N CYS A 99 13.58 -6.54 15.27
CA CYS A 99 14.29 -5.32 15.68
C CYS A 99 14.57 -5.18 17.16
N ILE A 100 13.76 -5.79 18.02
CA ILE A 100 13.78 -5.51 19.46
C ILE A 100 14.20 -6.69 20.34
N ASN A 101 14.32 -7.90 19.78
CA ASN A 101 14.78 -9.04 20.57
C ASN A 101 16.18 -8.78 21.11
N SER A 102 16.40 -9.07 22.39
CA SER A 102 17.67 -8.83 23.09
C SER A 102 18.89 -9.40 22.36
N SER A 103 18.72 -10.48 21.60
CA SER A 103 19.75 -11.11 20.76
C SER A 103 20.24 -10.26 19.57
N VAL A 104 19.46 -9.28 19.12
CA VAL A 104 19.78 -8.39 17.98
C VAL A 104 19.99 -6.93 18.40
N VAL A 105 19.68 -6.59 19.65
CA VAL A 105 19.96 -5.28 20.24
C VAL A 105 21.46 -5.19 20.55
N THR A 106 22.08 -4.09 20.13
CA THR A 106 23.51 -3.82 20.39
C THR A 106 23.66 -2.40 20.89
N ASP A 107 24.52 -2.19 21.90
CA ASP A 107 24.84 -0.86 22.46
C ASP A 107 23.60 0.00 22.79
N CYS A 108 22.56 -0.61 23.36
CA CYS A 108 21.28 0.05 23.66
C CYS A 108 20.65 0.75 22.45
N ARG A 109 20.74 0.08 21.29
CA ARG A 109 20.08 0.46 20.04
C ARG A 109 19.31 -0.74 19.51
N ARG A 110 18.03 -0.52 19.21
CA ARG A 110 17.24 -1.45 18.39
C ARG A 110 17.91 -1.64 17.04
N LYS A 111 17.77 -2.82 16.44
CA LYS A 111 18.27 -3.10 15.08
C LYS A 111 17.78 -2.00 14.13
N ASN A 112 18.63 -1.60 13.19
CA ASN A 112 18.33 -0.54 12.22
C ASN A 112 18.01 0.84 12.81
N ASN A 113 18.22 1.05 14.12
CA ASN A 113 17.93 2.31 14.81
C ASN A 113 16.45 2.74 14.65
N ILE A 114 15.53 1.78 14.70
CA ILE A 114 14.10 2.07 14.60
C ILE A 114 13.61 2.90 15.80
N LYS A 115 12.81 3.94 15.53
CA LYS A 115 12.34 4.90 16.56
C LYS A 115 10.88 5.31 16.42
N TYR A 116 10.32 5.22 15.23
CA TYR A 116 9.00 5.76 14.93
C TYR A 116 8.17 4.74 14.15
N VAL A 117 6.87 4.77 14.40
CA VAL A 117 5.86 4.18 13.52
C VAL A 117 5.35 5.31 12.63
N VAL A 118 5.56 5.20 11.31
CA VAL A 118 5.13 6.23 10.36
C VAL A 118 3.92 5.73 9.57
N PHE A 119 2.86 6.53 9.53
CA PHE A 119 1.61 6.22 8.84
C PHE A 119 1.55 6.87 7.46
N TYR A 120 1.21 6.05 6.46
CA TYR A 120 1.02 6.47 5.08
C TYR A 120 -0.38 6.11 4.62
N GLN A 121 -1.00 6.98 3.83
CA GLN A 121 -2.14 6.64 3.00
C GLN A 121 -1.64 6.48 1.56
N THR A 122 -1.77 5.28 1.00
CA THR A 122 -1.42 5.05 -0.40
C THR A 122 -2.66 4.85 -1.25
N THR A 123 -2.56 5.28 -2.49
CA THR A 123 -3.61 5.22 -3.50
C THR A 123 -3.03 4.42 -4.65
N VAL A 124 -3.67 3.31 -5.02
CA VAL A 124 -3.14 2.35 -5.99
C VAL A 124 -4.12 2.11 -7.12
N VAL A 125 -3.60 2.11 -8.34
CA VAL A 125 -4.25 1.59 -9.55
C VAL A 125 -3.26 0.63 -10.20
N GLN A 126 -3.65 -0.63 -10.35
CA GLN A 126 -2.76 -1.64 -10.91
C GLN A 126 -2.73 -1.58 -12.44
N PRO A 127 -1.62 -1.98 -13.09
CA PRO A 127 -1.63 -2.19 -14.53
C PRO A 127 -2.63 -3.27 -14.94
N THR A 128 -3.37 -3.05 -16.02
CA THR A 128 -4.33 -4.04 -16.56
C THR A 128 -3.67 -5.38 -16.85
N ALA A 129 -2.49 -5.38 -17.48
CA ALA A 129 -1.77 -6.62 -17.79
C ALA A 129 -1.47 -7.45 -16.53
N ALA A 130 -1.07 -6.80 -15.43
CA ALA A 130 -0.86 -7.46 -14.15
C ALA A 130 -2.16 -8.02 -13.56
N MET A 131 -3.26 -7.27 -13.62
CA MET A 131 -4.56 -7.74 -13.10
C MET A 131 -5.12 -8.92 -13.89
N GLU A 132 -4.88 -8.97 -15.20
CA GLU A 132 -5.22 -10.13 -16.03
C GLU A 132 -4.33 -11.34 -15.70
N TYR A 133 -3.02 -11.12 -15.57
CA TYR A 133 -2.06 -12.19 -15.28
C TYR A 133 -2.28 -12.83 -13.90
N TYR A 134 -2.64 -12.02 -12.90
CA TYR A 134 -2.88 -12.45 -11.52
C TYR A 134 -4.38 -12.51 -11.15
N ALA A 135 -5.27 -12.64 -12.15
CA ALA A 135 -6.73 -12.60 -11.93
C ALA A 135 -7.25 -13.71 -10.99
N GLN A 136 -6.54 -14.84 -10.90
CA GLN A 136 -6.97 -16.04 -10.18
C GLN A 136 -6.24 -16.22 -8.84
N ALA A 137 -6.20 -15.18 -8.01
CA ALA A 137 -5.65 -15.27 -6.66
C ALA A 137 -6.46 -16.29 -5.82
N THR A 138 -5.88 -17.46 -5.54
CA THR A 138 -6.51 -18.52 -4.73
C THR A 138 -5.91 -18.65 -3.34
N ASN A 139 -4.70 -18.10 -3.15
CA ASN A 139 -3.94 -18.20 -1.92
C ASN A 139 -3.30 -16.84 -1.58
N GLU A 140 -3.78 -16.21 -0.52
CA GLU A 140 -3.36 -14.86 -0.13
C GLU A 140 -1.89 -14.79 0.35
N TYR A 141 -1.31 -15.94 0.73
CA TYR A 141 0.12 -16.04 1.05
C TYR A 141 1.01 -15.92 -0.19
N ASP A 142 0.50 -16.32 -1.36
CA ASP A 142 1.21 -16.14 -2.63
C ASP A 142 1.04 -14.69 -3.10
N PHE A 143 -0.22 -14.27 -3.27
CA PHE A 143 -0.61 -12.89 -3.57
C PHE A 143 -2.07 -12.65 -3.22
N ALA A 144 -2.36 -11.44 -2.73
CA ALA A 144 -3.71 -11.00 -2.42
C ALA A 144 -4.51 -10.67 -3.70
N VAL A 145 -5.83 -10.72 -3.59
CA VAL A 145 -6.73 -10.26 -4.66
C VAL A 145 -6.43 -8.79 -4.98
N GLU A 146 -6.44 -8.43 -6.28
CA GLU A 146 -6.06 -7.10 -6.81
C GLU A 146 -4.56 -6.74 -6.63
N ARG A 147 -3.69 -7.73 -6.39
CA ARG A 147 -2.25 -7.52 -6.17
C ARG A 147 -1.40 -8.50 -6.96
N CYS A 148 -0.19 -8.06 -7.28
CA CYS A 148 0.90 -8.96 -7.65
C CYS A 148 1.50 -9.62 -6.41
N PRO A 149 2.35 -10.65 -6.57
CA PRO A 149 3.15 -11.19 -5.47
C PRO A 149 3.97 -10.10 -4.77
N PHE A 150 4.03 -10.17 -3.44
CA PHE A 150 4.99 -9.39 -2.68
C PHE A 150 6.42 -9.74 -3.11
N LEU A 151 7.20 -8.72 -3.46
CA LEU A 151 8.60 -8.89 -3.83
C LEU A 151 9.48 -8.16 -2.80
N PRO A 152 10.33 -8.88 -2.05
CA PRO A 152 11.22 -8.23 -1.10
C PRO A 152 12.19 -7.32 -1.86
N MET A 153 12.28 -6.08 -1.37
CA MET A 153 13.14 -5.04 -1.93
C MET A 153 14.06 -4.47 -0.86
N ASP A 154 15.34 -4.38 -1.19
CA ASP A 154 16.38 -3.80 -0.35
C ASP A 154 17.23 -2.82 -1.17
N GLY A 155 17.58 -1.68 -0.57
CA GLY A 155 18.36 -0.66 -1.25
C GLY A 155 17.68 -0.08 -2.50
N GLY A 156 16.35 -0.15 -2.59
CA GLY A 156 15.57 0.23 -3.77
C GLY A 156 15.66 -0.77 -4.93
N GLN A 157 16.17 -1.97 -4.69
CA GLN A 157 16.31 -3.04 -5.66
C GLN A 157 15.47 -4.25 -5.21
N CYS A 158 14.85 -4.94 -6.16
CA CYS A 158 14.39 -6.31 -5.96
C CYS A 158 15.53 -7.19 -5.41
N ASN A 159 15.25 -8.04 -4.43
CA ASN A 159 16.28 -8.95 -3.94
C ASN A 159 16.67 -9.95 -5.04
N PRO A 160 17.95 -10.00 -5.45
CA PRO A 160 18.41 -11.02 -6.37
C PRO A 160 18.41 -12.40 -5.68
N LYS A 161 18.30 -13.45 -6.48
CA LYS A 161 18.58 -14.83 -6.06
C LYS A 161 20.08 -14.98 -5.76
N ALA A 162 20.46 -16.09 -5.13
CA ALA A 162 21.85 -16.37 -4.76
C ALA A 162 22.82 -16.39 -5.96
N ASP A 163 22.32 -16.69 -7.17
CA ASP A 163 23.08 -16.68 -8.42
C ASP A 163 23.18 -15.30 -9.09
N GLY A 164 22.61 -14.26 -8.47
CA GLY A 164 22.59 -12.89 -9.00
C GLY A 164 21.46 -12.61 -9.99
N SER A 165 20.68 -13.61 -10.40
CA SER A 165 19.49 -13.41 -11.24
C SER A 165 18.33 -12.85 -10.43
N PHE A 166 17.39 -12.16 -11.09
CA PHE A 166 16.18 -11.67 -10.41
C PHE A 166 15.03 -12.69 -10.46
N PRO A 167 14.17 -12.73 -9.42
CA PRO A 167 12.90 -13.45 -9.48
C PRO A 167 12.04 -13.04 -10.68
N ASP A 168 11.22 -13.96 -11.17
CA ASP A 168 10.36 -13.75 -12.34
C ASP A 168 9.46 -12.53 -12.14
N GLY A 169 8.84 -12.38 -10.96
CA GLY A 169 8.02 -11.20 -10.63
C GLY A 169 8.75 -9.86 -10.75
N CYS A 170 10.06 -9.82 -10.48
CA CYS A 170 10.86 -8.60 -10.64
C CYS A 170 11.15 -8.29 -12.12
N ASN A 171 11.39 -9.34 -12.91
CA ASN A 171 11.61 -9.21 -14.35
C ASN A 171 10.31 -8.81 -15.08
N GLN A 172 9.16 -9.24 -14.57
CA GLN A 172 7.83 -8.93 -15.11
C GLN A 172 7.48 -7.43 -15.09
N TYR A 173 8.12 -6.62 -14.25
CA TYR A 173 7.92 -5.17 -14.25
C TYR A 173 8.29 -4.48 -15.57
N THR A 174 9.16 -5.10 -16.37
CA THR A 174 9.75 -4.49 -17.58
C THR A 174 9.85 -5.47 -18.75
N GLY A 175 9.27 -6.67 -18.62
CA GLY A 175 9.42 -7.75 -19.59
C GLY A 175 10.86 -8.27 -19.75
N ALA A 176 11.69 -8.12 -18.72
CA ALA A 176 13.09 -8.55 -18.77
C ALA A 176 13.20 -10.09 -18.74
N ASN A 177 14.34 -10.63 -19.19
CA ASN A 177 14.67 -12.06 -19.11
C ASN A 177 13.56 -13.01 -19.64
N GLY A 178 12.84 -12.59 -20.68
CA GLY A 178 11.78 -13.38 -21.32
C GLY A 178 10.45 -13.43 -20.56
N GLN A 179 10.30 -12.65 -19.49
CA GLN A 179 9.03 -12.49 -18.79
C GLN A 179 8.08 -11.56 -19.55
N PRO A 180 6.75 -11.68 -19.36
CA PRO A 180 5.81 -10.71 -19.89
C PRO A 180 6.03 -9.33 -19.25
N ASP A 181 5.80 -8.27 -20.01
CA ASP A 181 5.76 -6.92 -19.48
C ASP A 181 4.39 -6.66 -18.85
N LEU A 182 4.33 -6.74 -17.52
CA LEU A 182 3.11 -6.54 -16.73
C LEU A 182 3.02 -5.12 -16.14
N GLY A 183 4.03 -4.28 -16.36
CA GLY A 183 4.15 -2.97 -15.73
C GLY A 183 4.45 -3.02 -14.22
N PHE A 184 4.66 -1.85 -13.61
CA PHE A 184 5.10 -1.71 -12.22
C PHE A 184 3.99 -1.92 -11.19
N CYS A 185 3.49 -3.16 -11.09
CA CYS A 185 2.41 -3.48 -10.17
C CYS A 185 2.84 -3.49 -8.69
N VAL A 186 1.94 -3.01 -7.82
CA VAL A 186 2.14 -3.05 -6.37
C VAL A 186 1.88 -4.48 -5.88
N GLY A 187 2.89 -5.07 -5.24
CA GLY A 187 2.78 -6.41 -4.68
C GLY A 187 2.07 -6.41 -3.34
N GLY A 188 1.45 -7.52 -2.96
CA GLY A 188 0.74 -7.67 -1.70
C GLY A 188 0.52 -9.14 -1.36
N SER A 189 1.02 -9.60 -0.23
CA SER A 189 0.82 -10.97 0.26
C SER A 189 0.61 -11.00 1.77
N LEU A 190 -0.15 -11.98 2.25
CA LEU A 190 -0.41 -12.20 3.67
C LEU A 190 0.86 -12.70 4.37
N GLN A 191 1.10 -12.15 5.56
CA GLN A 191 2.33 -12.30 6.34
C GLN A 191 1.97 -12.37 7.84
N ASP A 192 1.09 -13.28 8.22
CA ASP A 192 0.55 -13.42 9.59
C ASP A 192 1.03 -14.68 10.34
N ASN A 193 1.92 -15.47 9.73
CA ASN A 193 2.35 -16.78 10.21
C ASN A 193 3.76 -16.80 10.85
N GLU A 194 4.29 -15.63 11.24
CA GLU A 194 5.59 -15.55 11.91
C GLU A 194 5.48 -16.01 13.36
N ALA A 195 6.27 -17.01 13.79
CA ALA A 195 6.10 -17.63 15.11
C ALA A 195 6.20 -16.63 16.27
N ILE A 196 7.18 -15.72 16.21
CA ILE A 196 7.44 -14.69 17.22
C ILE A 196 6.48 -13.50 17.15
N ALA A 197 5.81 -13.30 16.02
CA ALA A 197 4.97 -12.12 15.77
C ALA A 197 3.81 -12.44 14.80
N PRO A 198 2.90 -13.37 15.15
CA PRO A 198 1.77 -13.69 14.29
C PRO A 198 0.72 -12.56 14.39
N TYR A 199 0.87 -11.52 13.57
CA TYR A 199 -0.11 -10.44 13.48
C TYR A 199 -1.19 -10.83 12.46
N PRO A 200 -2.44 -11.09 12.88
CA PRO A 200 -3.48 -11.54 11.97
C PRO A 200 -3.80 -10.48 10.92
N HIS A 201 -4.09 -10.91 9.69
CA HIS A 201 -4.42 -10.02 8.56
C HIS A 201 -3.32 -9.00 8.23
N ASN A 202 -2.07 -9.28 8.63
CA ASN A 202 -0.94 -8.46 8.24
C ASN A 202 -0.52 -8.76 6.81
N TYR A 203 -0.75 -7.84 5.89
CA TYR A 203 -0.22 -7.91 4.52
C TYR A 203 1.04 -7.07 4.39
N TRP A 204 2.03 -7.60 3.67
CA TRP A 204 3.20 -6.86 3.24
C TRP A 204 3.07 -6.45 1.79
N PHE A 205 3.56 -5.25 1.48
CA PHE A 205 3.49 -4.67 0.15
C PHE A 205 4.86 -4.30 -0.37
N SER A 206 5.02 -4.47 -1.68
CA SER A 206 6.18 -4.02 -2.43
C SER A 206 5.76 -2.94 -3.41
N PHE A 207 6.40 -1.77 -3.30
CA PHE A 207 6.13 -0.61 -4.14
C PHE A 207 7.29 -0.37 -5.11
N PRO A 208 7.23 -0.91 -6.34
CA PRO A 208 8.32 -0.76 -7.29
C PRO A 208 8.49 0.70 -7.71
N ASN A 209 9.64 1.28 -7.40
CA ASN A 209 10.05 2.58 -7.93
C ASN A 209 10.99 2.39 -9.13
N SER A 210 11.31 3.48 -9.80
CA SER A 210 12.20 3.54 -10.96
C SER A 210 13.39 2.61 -10.85
N CYS A 211 13.72 1.92 -11.94
CA CYS A 211 14.84 0.97 -12.00
C CYS A 211 14.81 -0.12 -10.90
N PRO A 212 13.74 -0.92 -10.76
CA PRO A 212 13.61 -1.84 -9.63
C PRO A 212 14.68 -2.95 -9.61
N LEU A 213 15.42 -3.15 -10.70
CA LEU A 213 16.53 -4.09 -10.78
C LEU A 213 17.90 -3.47 -10.43
N SER A 214 17.95 -2.23 -9.98
CA SER A 214 19.17 -1.53 -9.56
C SER A 214 19.07 -0.94 -8.15
N ARG A 215 20.16 -1.02 -7.38
CA ARG A 215 20.29 -0.33 -6.09
C ARG A 215 20.28 1.18 -6.27
N TRP A 216 19.87 1.93 -5.23
CA TRP A 216 19.79 3.39 -5.25
C TRP A 216 21.04 4.07 -5.81
N SER A 217 22.23 3.66 -5.37
CA SER A 217 23.49 4.23 -5.82
C SER A 217 23.80 4.01 -7.31
N ALA A 218 23.13 3.04 -7.95
CA ALA A 218 23.29 2.71 -9.35
C ALA A 218 22.15 3.22 -10.25
N LYS A 219 21.10 3.86 -9.69
CA LYS A 219 19.98 4.39 -10.48
C LYS A 219 20.39 5.68 -11.20
N THR A 220 20.71 5.57 -12.50
CA THR A 220 21.04 6.71 -13.36
C THR A 220 19.79 7.43 -13.86
N GLU A 221 19.93 8.68 -14.28
CA GLU A 221 18.84 9.43 -14.91
C GLU A 221 18.33 8.74 -16.19
N THR A 222 19.24 8.17 -16.99
CA THR A 222 18.87 7.38 -18.17
C THR A 222 17.97 6.20 -17.79
N CYS A 223 18.35 5.45 -16.75
CA CYS A 223 17.54 4.34 -16.27
C CYS A 223 16.19 4.80 -15.72
N ARG A 224 16.13 5.91 -14.97
CA ARG A 224 14.87 6.44 -14.43
C ARG A 224 13.93 6.92 -15.53
N ARG A 225 14.45 7.41 -16.64
CA ARG A 225 13.66 7.79 -17.80
C ARG A 225 13.15 6.59 -18.58
N GLU A 226 13.95 5.53 -18.68
CA GLU A 226 13.56 4.29 -19.36
C GLU A 226 12.58 3.46 -18.52
N TYR A 227 12.80 3.42 -17.21
CA TYR A 227 12.02 2.67 -16.23
C TYR A 227 11.58 3.62 -15.10
N PRO A 228 10.53 4.43 -15.31
CA PRO A 228 10.07 5.43 -14.35
C PRO A 228 9.49 4.82 -13.06
N GLY A 229 9.09 3.55 -13.10
CA GLY A 229 8.55 2.85 -11.94
C GLY A 229 7.05 3.10 -11.73
N GLY A 230 6.55 2.72 -10.55
CA GLY A 230 5.14 2.84 -10.19
C GLY A 230 4.78 4.12 -9.45
N MET A 231 5.74 4.89 -8.92
CA MET A 231 5.39 6.11 -8.17
C MET A 231 4.95 7.24 -9.11
N CYS A 232 3.77 7.80 -8.85
CA CYS A 232 3.30 8.99 -9.53
C CYS A 232 4.07 10.26 -9.14
N PRO A 233 4.29 11.19 -10.09
CA PRO A 233 4.74 12.53 -9.76
C PRO A 233 3.83 13.21 -8.74
N LEU A 234 4.38 14.18 -8.00
CA LEU A 234 3.63 14.91 -6.98
C LEU A 234 2.39 15.58 -7.60
N GLY A 235 1.21 15.34 -7.00
CA GLY A 235 -0.06 15.89 -7.47
C GLY A 235 -0.70 15.15 -8.65
N VAL A 236 -0.10 14.04 -9.12
CA VAL A 236 -0.66 13.20 -10.18
C VAL A 236 -1.33 11.97 -9.57
N GLU A 237 -2.55 11.68 -10.02
CA GLU A 237 -3.27 10.47 -9.62
C GLU A 237 -2.74 9.23 -10.37
N PRO A 238 -2.68 8.06 -9.71
CA PRO A 238 -2.34 6.82 -10.39
C PRO A 238 -3.41 6.44 -11.40
N ASN A 239 -2.95 5.89 -12.53
CA ASN A 239 -3.82 5.43 -13.60
C ASN A 239 -3.44 4.03 -14.09
N GLY A 240 -2.54 3.32 -13.41
CA GLY A 240 -2.13 1.95 -13.78
C GLY A 240 -1.24 1.85 -15.02
N GLU A 241 -1.15 2.91 -15.83
CA GLU A 241 -0.37 2.92 -17.07
C GLU A 241 0.93 3.72 -16.91
N THR A 242 0.81 4.99 -16.55
CA THR A 242 1.96 5.91 -16.41
C THR A 242 2.60 5.80 -15.03
N CYS A 243 1.80 5.50 -14.02
CA CYS A 243 2.21 5.22 -12.65
C CYS A 243 1.08 4.47 -11.94
N THR A 244 1.44 3.68 -10.94
CA THR A 244 0.54 2.72 -10.28
C THR A 244 0.20 3.11 -8.86
N PHE A 245 0.98 3.98 -8.22
CA PHE A 245 0.66 4.44 -6.87
C PHE A 245 1.15 5.85 -6.57
N LYS A 246 0.45 6.49 -5.64
CA LYS A 246 0.93 7.65 -4.88
C LYS A 246 0.79 7.38 -3.39
N TYR A 247 1.45 8.19 -2.57
CA TYR A 247 1.27 8.15 -1.13
C TYR A 247 1.22 9.55 -0.53
N GLU A 248 0.60 9.63 0.64
CA GLU A 248 0.63 10.76 1.55
C GLU A 248 1.13 10.29 2.91
N VAL A 249 1.98 11.09 3.56
CA VAL A 249 2.38 10.86 4.95
C VAL A 249 1.30 11.46 5.84
N LEU A 250 0.64 10.61 6.64
CA LEU A 250 -0.38 11.07 7.58
C LEU A 250 0.25 11.61 8.87
N GLY A 251 1.32 10.97 9.34
CA GLY A 251 2.03 11.37 10.55
C GLY A 251 2.88 10.24 11.09
N TYR A 252 3.38 10.41 12.32
CA TYR A 252 4.19 9.41 12.99
C TYR A 252 3.96 9.43 14.50
N ILE A 253 4.32 8.35 15.16
CA ILE A 253 4.35 8.26 16.63
C ILE A 253 5.68 7.63 17.09
N PRO A 254 6.34 8.16 18.14
CA PRO A 254 7.50 7.52 18.73
C PRO A 254 7.16 6.12 19.25
N LEU A 255 7.98 5.13 18.92
CA LEU A 255 7.78 3.75 19.37
C LEU A 255 7.84 3.67 20.90
N ASP A 256 8.69 4.48 21.52
CA ASP A 256 8.87 4.52 22.98
C ASP A 256 7.61 4.96 23.72
N ASP A 257 6.82 5.85 23.10
CA ASP A 257 5.51 6.26 23.64
C ASP A 257 4.48 5.14 23.51
N VAL A 258 4.49 4.41 22.38
CA VAL A 258 3.58 3.29 22.13
C VAL A 258 3.81 2.15 23.12
N VAL A 259 5.08 1.80 23.37
CA VAL A 259 5.43 0.68 24.27
C VAL A 259 5.46 1.10 25.74
N GLY A 260 5.31 2.40 26.03
CA GLY A 260 5.17 2.96 27.38
C GLY A 260 6.47 3.34 28.08
N ILE A 261 7.64 3.25 27.42
CA ILE A 261 8.95 3.57 28.01
C ILE A 261 8.96 4.99 28.57
N THR A 262 8.48 5.98 27.81
CA THR A 262 8.48 7.40 28.22
C THR A 262 7.52 7.73 29.37
N SER A 263 6.67 6.77 29.76
CA SER A 263 5.79 6.87 30.92
C SER A 263 6.37 6.21 32.17
N MET A 264 7.48 5.47 32.04
CA MET A 264 8.14 4.79 33.16
C MET A 264 9.12 5.73 33.87
N VAL A 265 9.19 5.65 35.20
CA VAL A 265 10.12 6.43 36.03
C VAL A 265 11.50 5.77 36.02
N ASN A 266 12.53 6.53 35.64
CA ASN A 266 13.92 6.14 35.78
C ASN A 266 14.33 6.15 37.27
N PRO A 267 14.70 5.00 37.86
CA PRO A 267 15.08 4.93 39.27
C PRO A 267 16.36 5.72 39.60
N ASN A 268 17.22 5.99 38.61
CA ASN A 268 18.49 6.70 38.81
C ASN A 268 18.31 8.22 38.87
N THR A 269 17.28 8.77 38.20
CA THR A 269 17.05 10.22 38.10
C THR A 269 15.78 10.68 38.81
N GLY A 270 14.83 9.78 39.06
CA GLY A 270 13.50 10.09 39.58
C GLY A 270 12.58 10.78 38.58
N LEU A 271 13.01 10.96 37.33
CA LEU A 271 12.23 11.49 36.21
C LEU A 271 11.77 10.34 35.31
N ASN A 272 10.82 10.58 34.41
CA ASN A 272 10.51 9.60 33.38
C ASN A 272 11.70 9.37 32.44
N PHE A 273 11.84 8.16 31.89
CA PHE A 273 12.80 7.90 30.83
C PHE A 273 12.54 8.80 29.61
N ALA A 274 13.60 9.38 29.05
CA ALA A 274 13.52 10.21 27.86
C ALA A 274 13.32 9.38 26.59
N ASP A 275 13.97 8.22 26.49
CA ASP A 275 13.90 7.33 25.34
C ASP A 275 14.33 5.89 25.68
N TYR A 276 14.27 5.00 24.69
CA TYR A 276 14.75 3.62 24.80
C TYR A 276 16.22 3.51 25.21
N SER A 277 17.09 4.41 24.75
CA SER A 277 18.52 4.32 25.05
C SER A 277 18.79 4.55 26.53
N GLU A 278 18.07 5.49 27.17
CA GLU A 278 18.14 5.69 28.62
C GLU A 278 17.55 4.49 29.39
N PHE A 279 16.41 3.96 28.96
CA PHE A 279 15.78 2.78 29.53
C PHE A 279 16.72 1.56 29.51
N CYS A 280 17.33 1.27 28.36
CA CYS A 280 18.27 0.18 28.21
C CYS A 280 19.56 0.42 29.02
N ALA A 281 20.10 1.65 29.03
CA ALA A 281 21.30 1.97 29.80
C ALA A 281 21.08 1.81 31.32
N ALA A 282 19.84 1.96 31.80
CA ALA A 282 19.45 1.66 33.18
C ALA A 282 19.25 0.15 33.46
N GLY A 283 19.52 -0.72 32.49
CA GLY A 283 19.36 -2.18 32.61
C GLY A 283 17.98 -2.70 32.18
N GLY A 284 17.13 -1.85 31.59
CA GLY A 284 15.83 -2.24 31.09
C GLY A 284 15.90 -3.17 29.87
N VAL A 285 15.08 -4.21 29.87
CA VAL A 285 14.90 -5.12 28.73
C VAL A 285 13.56 -4.79 28.07
N GLU A 286 13.57 -4.46 26.79
CA GLU A 286 12.32 -4.18 26.06
C GLU A 286 11.62 -5.49 25.66
N PHE A 287 12.38 -6.42 25.07
CA PHE A 287 11.86 -7.67 24.55
C PHE A 287 12.95 -8.73 24.48
N SER A 288 12.71 -9.89 25.09
CA SER A 288 13.65 -11.00 25.11
C SER A 288 12.90 -12.31 25.02
N VAL A 289 13.15 -13.08 23.96
CA VAL A 289 12.55 -14.39 23.75
C VAL A 289 13.57 -15.38 23.19
N SER A 290 13.32 -16.66 23.44
CA SER A 290 13.97 -17.77 22.74
C SER A 290 13.00 -18.39 21.74
N VAL A 291 13.48 -18.65 20.52
CA VAL A 291 12.71 -19.30 19.45
C VAL A 291 13.38 -20.62 19.10
N VAL A 292 12.66 -21.73 19.23
CA VAL A 292 13.13 -23.07 18.84
C VAL A 292 12.05 -23.73 17.98
N GLY A 293 12.32 -23.82 16.68
CA GLY A 293 11.26 -24.13 15.71
C GLY A 293 10.15 -23.09 15.78
N ASP A 294 8.90 -23.54 15.87
CA ASP A 294 7.73 -22.66 16.02
C ASP A 294 7.40 -22.31 17.49
N GLN A 295 8.20 -22.78 18.44
CA GLN A 295 7.98 -22.51 19.86
C GLN A 295 8.68 -21.23 20.30
N VAL A 296 7.90 -20.31 20.85
CA VAL A 296 8.38 -19.04 21.40
C VAL A 296 8.29 -19.07 22.91
N THR A 297 9.43 -18.88 23.56
CA THR A 297 9.53 -18.79 25.03
C THR A 297 9.83 -17.35 25.41
N TRP A 298 8.90 -16.72 26.15
CA TRP A 298 9.12 -15.43 26.77
C TRP A 298 10.19 -15.53 27.87
N LEU A 299 11.19 -14.66 27.83
CA LEU A 299 12.28 -14.63 28.82
C LEU A 299 12.15 -13.41 29.72
N ASP A 300 12.04 -12.23 29.12
CA ASP A 300 11.95 -10.94 29.83
C ASP A 300 11.48 -9.84 28.86
N GLY A 301 11.03 -8.70 29.39
CA GLY A 301 10.63 -7.55 28.57
C GLY A 301 9.49 -6.72 29.18
N LEU A 302 9.06 -5.71 28.42
CA LEU A 302 7.90 -4.89 28.78
C LEU A 302 6.60 -5.69 28.67
N ASP A 303 5.66 -5.46 29.58
CA ASP A 303 4.30 -6.03 29.56
C ASP A 303 3.58 -5.78 28.24
N PHE A 304 3.91 -4.68 27.55
CA PHE A 304 3.41 -4.39 26.21
C PHE A 304 3.63 -5.58 25.25
N TRP A 305 4.75 -6.29 25.36
CA TRP A 305 5.15 -7.39 24.48
C TRP A 305 4.83 -8.81 25.01
N ALA A 306 4.19 -8.94 26.17
CA ALA A 306 3.86 -10.23 26.78
C ALA A 306 2.94 -11.11 25.91
N ASN A 307 3.20 -12.42 25.82
CA ASN A 307 2.54 -13.35 24.87
C ASN A 307 2.83 -12.97 23.39
N PRO A 308 4.10 -13.05 22.95
CA PRO A 308 4.50 -12.64 21.60
C PRO A 308 3.95 -13.56 20.50
N GLY A 309 3.82 -14.86 20.76
CA GLY A 309 3.28 -15.84 19.82
C GLY A 309 1.75 -15.93 19.80
N ASP A 310 1.04 -15.05 20.52
CA ASP A 310 -0.42 -15.02 20.57
C ASP A 310 -0.96 -13.98 19.57
N SER A 311 -1.74 -14.43 18.60
CA SER A 311 -2.28 -13.58 17.53
C SER A 311 -3.27 -12.53 18.03
N ASP A 312 -4.06 -12.82 19.06
CA ASP A 312 -5.01 -11.87 19.64
C ASP A 312 -4.29 -10.79 20.43
N ALA A 313 -3.23 -11.18 21.16
CA ALA A 313 -2.34 -10.21 21.82
C ALA A 313 -1.68 -9.26 20.81
N ASN A 314 -1.23 -9.78 19.66
CA ASN A 314 -0.66 -8.98 18.59
C ASN A 314 -1.68 -8.06 17.91
N ALA A 315 -2.91 -8.55 17.66
CA ALA A 315 -3.99 -7.71 17.16
C ALA A 315 -4.30 -6.55 18.12
N ALA A 316 -4.34 -6.82 19.44
CA ALA A 316 -4.54 -5.80 20.45
C ALA A 316 -3.40 -4.77 20.48
N ARG A 317 -2.14 -5.18 20.24
CA ARG A 317 -1.01 -4.25 20.10
C ARG A 317 -1.17 -3.32 18.90
N ALA A 318 -1.61 -3.84 17.75
CA ALA A 318 -1.84 -3.03 16.56
C ALA A 318 -2.88 -1.92 16.82
N GLU A 319 -3.98 -2.25 17.50
CA GLU A 319 -4.98 -1.26 17.89
C GLU A 319 -4.48 -0.27 18.96
N LYS A 320 -3.57 -0.69 19.86
CA LYS A 320 -2.89 0.26 20.77
C LYS A 320 -2.06 1.29 20.01
N VAL A 321 -1.42 0.93 18.90
CA VAL A 321 -0.69 1.90 18.06
C VAL A 321 -1.65 2.94 17.49
N VAL A 322 -2.81 2.51 16.99
CA VAL A 322 -3.85 3.39 16.45
C VAL A 322 -4.41 4.32 17.52
N ALA A 323 -4.72 3.78 18.71
CA ALA A 323 -5.20 4.56 19.84
C ALA A 323 -4.17 5.60 20.29
N ALA A 324 -2.91 5.20 20.50
CA ALA A 324 -1.84 6.09 20.91
C ALA A 324 -1.59 7.21 19.90
N TYR A 325 -1.66 6.91 18.59
CA TYR A 325 -1.56 7.93 17.54
C TYR A 325 -2.75 8.91 17.57
N SER A 326 -3.95 8.41 17.82
CA SER A 326 -5.15 9.25 17.93
C SER A 326 -5.07 10.20 19.14
N GLU A 327 -4.65 9.69 20.29
CA GLU A 327 -4.39 10.48 21.50
C GLU A 327 -3.25 11.50 21.30
N LEU A 328 -2.22 11.16 20.52
CA LEU A 328 -1.17 12.10 20.15
C LEU A 328 -1.74 13.27 19.35
N LEU A 329 -2.61 13.01 18.37
CA LEU A 329 -3.23 14.08 17.57
C LEU A 329 -4.12 15.01 18.40
N GLU A 330 -4.85 14.47 19.38
CA GLU A 330 -5.67 15.26 20.31
C GLU A 330 -4.81 16.17 21.20
N ARG A 331 -3.63 15.69 21.62
CA ARG A 331 -2.69 16.47 22.44
C ARG A 331 -1.90 17.50 21.62
N ASN A 332 -1.33 17.08 20.51
CA ASN A 332 -0.54 17.92 19.62
C ASN A 332 -0.39 17.29 18.22
N SER A 333 -1.10 17.84 17.24
CA SER A 333 -0.98 17.44 15.83
C SER A 333 0.14 18.17 15.07
N LEU A 334 0.82 19.15 15.68
CA LEU A 334 1.89 19.90 15.01
C LEU A 334 3.21 19.13 15.05
N THR A 335 3.80 18.94 13.88
CA THR A 335 5.17 18.40 13.75
C THR A 335 6.20 19.50 14.01
N SER A 336 7.43 19.10 14.35
CA SER A 336 8.52 20.04 14.69
C SER A 336 8.90 21.00 13.55
N ASP A 337 8.61 20.64 12.30
CA ASP A 337 8.83 21.44 11.10
C ASP A 337 7.62 22.32 10.70
N GLY A 338 6.57 22.36 11.53
CA GLY A 338 5.36 23.16 11.30
C GLY A 338 4.32 22.48 10.40
N GLY A 339 4.52 21.22 10.03
CA GLY A 339 3.49 20.37 9.42
C GLY A 339 2.37 20.00 10.40
N MET A 340 1.29 19.44 9.86
CA MET A 340 0.13 18.99 10.63
C MET A 340 -0.13 17.52 10.34
N MET A 341 -0.01 16.68 11.37
CA MET A 341 -0.38 15.28 11.29
C MET A 341 -1.90 15.13 11.13
N LYS A 342 -2.30 14.09 10.40
CA LYS A 342 -3.69 13.80 10.01
C LYS A 342 -4.22 12.55 10.71
N PRO A 343 -5.52 12.52 11.05
CA PRO A 343 -6.14 11.31 11.59
C PRO A 343 -6.07 10.16 10.59
N LEU A 344 -6.03 8.93 11.11
CA LEU A 344 -6.14 7.73 10.28
C LEU A 344 -7.60 7.56 9.84
N PRO A 345 -7.86 7.37 8.53
CA PRO A 345 -9.19 6.98 8.07
C PRO A 345 -9.71 5.73 8.80
N THR A 346 -11.00 5.74 9.12
CA THR A 346 -11.72 4.59 9.64
C THR A 346 -11.91 3.54 8.54
N VAL A 347 -12.16 2.29 8.94
CA VAL A 347 -12.48 1.21 7.99
C VAL A 347 -13.72 1.56 7.16
N ALA A 348 -14.73 2.20 7.78
CA ALA A 348 -15.95 2.60 7.08
C ALA A 348 -15.69 3.68 6.03
N GLU A 349 -14.87 4.69 6.33
CA GLU A 349 -14.48 5.73 5.38
C GLU A 349 -13.70 5.13 4.21
N LEU A 350 -12.73 4.25 4.48
CA LEU A 350 -11.96 3.57 3.44
C LEU A 350 -12.86 2.70 2.55
N THR A 351 -13.75 1.90 3.15
CA THR A 351 -14.68 1.06 2.40
C THR A 351 -15.66 1.88 1.56
N ALA A 352 -16.04 3.08 2.01
CA ALA A 352 -16.95 3.96 1.27
C ALA A 352 -16.30 4.64 0.06
N VAL A 353 -15.00 4.96 0.14
CA VAL A 353 -14.27 5.59 -0.98
C VAL A 353 -13.68 4.58 -1.96
N ASN A 354 -13.48 3.34 -1.51
CA ASN A 354 -12.94 2.28 -2.35
C ASN A 354 -14.02 1.63 -3.22
N PRO A 355 -13.68 1.24 -4.46
CA PRO A 355 -14.58 0.51 -5.34
C PRO A 355 -14.95 -0.84 -4.74
N GLN A 356 -16.12 -1.33 -5.13
CA GLN A 356 -16.56 -2.65 -4.72
C GLN A 356 -15.62 -3.71 -5.33
N CYS A 357 -15.41 -4.81 -4.61
CA CYS A 357 -14.44 -5.82 -5.04
C CYS A 357 -14.73 -6.44 -6.41
N PHE A 358 -16.02 -6.58 -6.77
CA PHE A 358 -16.41 -7.13 -8.07
C PHE A 358 -16.12 -6.18 -9.24
N GLU A 359 -15.90 -4.89 -8.98
CA GLU A 359 -15.57 -3.90 -10.02
C GLU A 359 -14.11 -3.97 -10.46
N ASN A 360 -13.26 -4.62 -9.66
CA ASN A 360 -11.81 -4.67 -9.86
C ASN A 360 -11.25 -6.08 -9.96
N SER A 361 -12.05 -7.11 -9.66
CA SER A 361 -11.60 -8.49 -9.62
C SER A 361 -12.64 -9.41 -10.24
N GLN A 362 -12.23 -10.09 -11.31
CA GLN A 362 -13.05 -11.13 -11.95
C GLN A 362 -13.42 -12.23 -10.94
N LEU A 363 -12.48 -12.65 -10.10
CA LEU A 363 -12.72 -13.61 -9.03
C LEU A 363 -13.89 -13.17 -8.12
N CYS A 364 -13.96 -11.89 -7.79
CA CYS A 364 -15.03 -11.34 -6.96
C CYS A 364 -16.34 -11.12 -7.71
N ALA A 365 -16.29 -10.84 -9.00
CA ALA A 365 -17.48 -10.77 -9.85
C ALA A 365 -18.16 -12.13 -10.01
N GLU A 366 -17.38 -13.21 -10.05
CA GLU A 366 -17.86 -14.58 -10.26
C GLU A 366 -18.14 -15.34 -8.95
N ALA A 367 -17.70 -14.82 -7.79
CA ALA A 367 -17.87 -15.47 -6.51
C ALA A 367 -19.35 -15.66 -6.11
N GLU A 368 -19.71 -16.88 -5.68
CA GLU A 368 -21.07 -17.27 -5.30
C GLU A 368 -21.68 -16.35 -4.24
N PHE A 369 -20.91 -16.01 -3.21
CA PHE A 369 -21.31 -15.13 -2.13
C PHE A 369 -20.74 -13.70 -2.28
N GLY A 370 -20.04 -13.43 -3.38
CA GLY A 370 -19.37 -12.16 -3.62
C GLY A 370 -18.09 -12.00 -2.80
N CYS A 371 -17.64 -10.75 -2.69
CA CYS A 371 -16.45 -10.38 -1.94
C CYS A 371 -16.74 -9.23 -0.98
N LYS A 372 -15.84 -9.03 -0.02
CA LYS A 372 -15.86 -7.89 0.90
C LYS A 372 -14.48 -7.27 1.05
N ARG A 373 -14.44 -5.96 1.33
CA ARG A 373 -13.27 -5.28 1.91
C ARG A 373 -13.40 -5.30 3.42
N SER A 374 -12.29 -5.52 4.12
CA SER A 374 -12.27 -5.52 5.59
C SER A 374 -10.97 -4.87 6.06
N TYR A 375 -10.98 -4.45 7.33
CA TYR A 375 -9.83 -3.84 8.01
C TYR A 375 -9.35 -2.53 7.36
N ARG A 376 -8.33 -1.89 7.93
CA ARG A 376 -7.64 -0.79 7.25
C ARG A 376 -6.83 -1.31 6.07
N SER A 377 -6.67 -2.64 5.96
CA SER A 377 -6.06 -3.38 4.85
C SER A 377 -6.85 -3.26 3.52
N GLN A 378 -8.16 -3.13 3.57
CA GLN A 378 -9.02 -2.92 2.39
C GLN A 378 -8.75 -3.92 1.25
N ILE A 379 -8.15 -5.07 1.55
CA ILE A 379 -7.93 -6.13 0.58
C ILE A 379 -9.27 -6.83 0.34
N CYS A 380 -9.56 -7.11 -0.92
CA CYS A 380 -10.73 -7.89 -1.28
C CYS A 380 -10.57 -9.34 -0.86
N LYS A 381 -11.58 -9.86 -0.18
CA LYS A 381 -11.65 -11.26 0.23
C LYS A 381 -12.91 -11.91 -0.30
N VAL A 382 -12.76 -13.08 -0.92
CA VAL A 382 -13.87 -13.91 -1.37
C VAL A 382 -14.63 -14.42 -0.15
N CYS A 383 -15.95 -14.25 -0.18
CA CYS A 383 -16.81 -14.74 0.88
C CYS A 383 -17.12 -16.23 0.69
N THR A 384 -17.05 -17.01 1.77
CA THR A 384 -17.37 -18.45 1.79
C THR A 384 -18.81 -18.73 2.18
N ALA A 385 -19.55 -17.71 2.61
CA ALA A 385 -20.96 -17.77 2.99
C ALA A 385 -21.60 -16.39 2.82
N ASN A 386 -22.93 -16.33 2.89
CA ASN A 386 -23.67 -15.07 2.87
C ASN A 386 -23.51 -14.34 4.22
N GLU A 387 -22.50 -13.48 4.32
CA GLU A 387 -22.14 -12.72 5.52
C GLU A 387 -22.35 -11.21 5.31
N PRO A 388 -22.51 -10.42 6.39
CA PRO A 388 -22.54 -8.96 6.29
C PRO A 388 -21.32 -8.40 5.54
N GLY A 389 -21.58 -7.50 4.59
CA GLY A 389 -20.55 -6.83 3.79
C GLY A 389 -20.09 -7.59 2.54
N CYS A 390 -20.55 -8.84 2.34
CA CYS A 390 -20.30 -9.57 1.11
C CYS A 390 -21.23 -9.08 -0.01
N VAL A 391 -20.64 -8.52 -1.08
CA VAL A 391 -21.39 -7.95 -2.20
C VAL A 391 -21.03 -8.71 -3.48
N ARG A 392 -22.06 -9.11 -4.22
CA ARG A 392 -21.94 -9.78 -5.52
C ARG A 392 -21.99 -8.77 -6.65
N GLY A 393 -21.23 -9.04 -7.71
CA GLY A 393 -21.49 -8.41 -9.01
C GLY A 393 -22.81 -8.90 -9.58
N PHE A 394 -23.65 -7.99 -10.05
CA PHE A 394 -24.78 -8.35 -10.90
C PHE A 394 -24.25 -8.37 -12.33
N LEU A 395 -23.96 -9.57 -12.85
CA LEU A 395 -23.68 -9.77 -14.28
C LEU A 395 -24.94 -9.59 -15.12
#